data_AF-A0A256ZBE9-F1
#
_entry.id   AF-A0A256ZBE9-F1
#
_cell.length_a   1.000
_cell.length_b   1.000
_cell.length_c   1.000
_cell.angle_alpha   90.00
_cell.angle_beta   90.00
_cell.angle_gamma   90.00
#
_symmetry.space_group_name_H-M   'P 1'
#
loop_
_entity.id
_entity.type
_entity.pdbx_description
1 polymer ?
#
loop_
_entity_poly.entity_id
_entity_poly.type
_entity_poly.pdbx_seq_one_letter_code
_entity_poly.pdbx_strand_id
1 'polypeptide(L)'
;MILLTALMTYFMYITFPYFPVRSGFAKVALSEILFLSIIVIFSVLTVGNPFGLPHLMITSLVIAAVIGVDFNGTSPTYKSDLGEIFYRHGHKEMSFLTGVYRLNLYGGIHIDEEKCSGCTMCYQVCPKGVYKIDFNRQKAKIVQPEDCVNCGACIQQCPEKCLTII
;
A
#
# COMPACT_ATOMS: atom_id res chain seq x y z
N MET A 1 21.14 -17.16 -0.37
CA MET A 1 20.55 -15.91 -0.93
C MET A 1 19.03 -15.97 -0.97
N ILE A 2 18.41 -16.96 -1.64
CA ILE A 2 16.93 -17.11 -1.74
C ILE A 2 16.23 -17.25 -0.37
N LEU A 3 16.83 -18.00 0.57
CA LEU A 3 16.27 -18.15 1.92
C LEU A 3 16.26 -16.81 2.69
N LEU A 4 17.33 -16.03 2.56
CA LEU A 4 17.45 -14.73 3.21
C LEU A 4 16.41 -13.76 2.64
N THR A 5 16.26 -13.70 1.31
CA THR A 5 15.25 -12.85 0.65
C THR A 5 13.85 -13.21 1.09
N ALA A 6 13.55 -14.50 1.25
CA ALA A 6 12.26 -14.95 1.79
C ALA A 6 12.07 -14.49 3.24
N LEU A 7 13.06 -14.74 4.12
CA LEU A 7 13.01 -14.32 5.52
C LEU A 7 12.80 -12.81 5.68
N MET A 8 13.51 -12.00 4.90
CA MET A 8 13.35 -10.54 4.85
C MET A 8 11.92 -10.14 4.48
N THR A 9 11.41 -10.74 3.40
CA THR A 9 10.08 -10.42 2.88
C THR A 9 9.02 -10.76 3.91
N TYR A 10 9.06 -11.97 4.49
CA TYR A 10 8.14 -12.38 5.55
C TYR A 10 8.25 -11.50 6.79
N PHE A 11 9.47 -11.15 7.21
CA PHE A 11 9.70 -10.27 8.35
C PHE A 11 9.04 -8.89 8.15
N MET A 12 9.17 -8.30 6.96
CA MET A 12 8.50 -7.04 6.63
C MET A 12 6.97 -7.18 6.72
N TYR A 13 6.38 -8.19 6.06
CA TYR A 13 4.93 -8.39 6.10
C TYR A 13 4.39 -8.62 7.52
N ILE A 14 5.13 -9.33 8.36
CA ILE A 14 4.74 -9.61 9.75
C ILE A 14 4.83 -8.34 10.61
N THR A 15 5.82 -7.48 10.39
CA THR A 15 6.05 -6.29 11.23
C THR A 15 5.19 -5.09 10.84
N PHE A 16 4.78 -4.98 9.57
CA PHE A 16 4.00 -3.85 9.05
C PHE A 16 2.72 -3.47 9.80
N PRO A 17 1.91 -4.43 10.31
CA PRO A 17 0.72 -4.11 11.11
C PRO A 17 1.04 -3.46 12.46
N TYR A 18 2.24 -3.67 13.00
CA TYR A 18 2.64 -3.19 14.32
C TYR A 18 3.19 -1.76 14.31
N PHE A 19 3.60 -1.24 13.15
CA PHE A 19 4.11 0.12 13.04
C PHE A 19 2.97 1.14 12.99
N PRO A 20 2.92 2.11 13.93
CA PRO A 20 1.83 3.09 14.04
C PRO A 20 2.01 4.28 13.08
N VAL A 21 2.41 4.02 11.83
CA VAL A 21 2.60 5.04 10.79
C VAL A 21 1.73 4.76 9.57
N ARG A 22 1.24 5.82 8.93
CA ARG A 22 0.34 5.70 7.75
C ARG A 22 1.08 5.51 6.43
N SER A 23 2.27 6.10 6.28
CA SER A 23 3.10 5.99 5.07
C SER A 23 3.71 4.59 4.97
N GLY A 24 3.59 3.97 3.78
CA GLY A 24 4.21 2.70 3.47
C GLY A 24 5.74 2.79 3.52
N PHE A 25 6.29 3.87 2.97
CA PHE A 25 7.73 4.16 3.02
C PHE A 25 8.25 4.23 4.47
N ALA A 26 7.51 4.90 5.36
CA ALA A 26 7.87 4.96 6.78
C ALA A 26 7.85 3.56 7.44
N LYS A 27 6.87 2.71 7.12
CA LYS A 27 6.84 1.33 7.64
C LYS A 27 8.03 0.51 7.15
N VAL A 28 8.37 0.63 5.87
CA VAL A 28 9.52 -0.06 5.26
C VAL A 28 10.82 0.39 5.92
N ALA A 29 11.01 1.70 6.10
CA ALA A 29 12.19 2.25 6.75
C ALA A 29 12.34 1.74 8.20
N LEU A 30 11.25 1.73 8.98
CA LEU A 30 11.26 1.21 10.35
C LEU A 30 11.55 -0.30 10.40
N SER A 31 10.92 -1.07 9.50
CA SER A 31 11.18 -2.50 9.36
C SER A 31 12.64 -2.78 8.98
N GLU A 32 13.21 -1.99 8.08
CA GLU A 32 14.59 -2.15 7.62
C GLU A 32 15.60 -1.79 8.71
N ILE A 33 15.35 -0.73 9.49
CA ILE A 33 16.19 -0.40 10.66
C ILE A 33 16.21 -1.57 11.66
N LEU A 34 15.05 -2.18 11.93
CA LEU A 34 14.96 -3.32 12.82
C LEU A 34 15.72 -4.54 12.25
N PHE A 35 15.58 -4.80 10.94
CA PHE A 35 16.26 -5.93 10.30
C PHE A 35 17.78 -5.74 10.21
N LEU A 36 18.26 -4.54 9.87
CA LEU A 36 19.68 -4.20 9.89
C LEU A 36 20.27 -4.32 11.29
N SER A 37 19.51 -3.94 12.34
CA SER A 37 19.94 -4.13 13.73
C SER A 37 20.17 -5.62 14.04
N ILE A 38 19.29 -6.50 13.58
CA ILE A 38 19.44 -7.96 13.72
C ILE A 38 20.67 -8.46 12.96
N ILE A 39 20.89 -8.01 11.71
CA ILE A 39 22.06 -8.38 10.91
C ILE A 39 23.36 -7.94 11.61
N VAL A 40 23.41 -6.71 12.12
CA VAL A 40 24.60 -6.16 12.80
C VAL A 40 24.89 -6.96 14.07
N ILE A 41 23.88 -7.24 14.89
CA ILE A 41 24.06 -8.07 16.10
C ILE A 41 24.58 -9.46 15.72
N PHE A 42 23.98 -10.10 14.72
CA PHE A 42 24.41 -11.41 14.24
C PHE A 42 25.85 -11.38 13.71
N SER A 43 26.23 -10.33 12.99
CA SER A 43 27.59 -10.13 12.47
C SER A 43 28.61 -9.97 13.59
N VAL A 44 28.28 -9.21 14.65
CA VAL A 44 29.15 -9.06 15.83
C VAL A 44 29.31 -10.41 16.55
N LEU A 45 28.23 -11.19 16.72
CA LEU A 45 28.29 -12.47 17.42
C LEU A 45 29.06 -13.56 16.67
N THR A 46 29.07 -13.53 15.33
CA THR A 46 29.67 -14.59 14.50
C THR A 46 31.04 -14.23 13.94
N VAL A 47 31.24 -12.95 13.56
CA VAL A 47 32.47 -12.47 12.91
C VAL A 47 33.27 -11.52 13.81
N GLY A 48 32.67 -11.00 14.90
CA GLY A 48 33.31 -10.02 15.78
C GLY A 48 33.38 -8.61 15.20
N ASN A 49 32.78 -8.37 14.02
CA ASN A 49 32.76 -7.06 13.35
C ASN A 49 31.31 -6.71 12.94
N PRO A 50 30.82 -5.50 13.24
CA PRO A 50 29.46 -5.08 12.87
C PRO A 50 29.20 -5.03 11.35
N PHE A 51 30.25 -4.88 10.53
CA PHE A 51 30.19 -4.85 9.07
C PHE A 51 30.80 -6.11 8.43
N GLY A 52 30.89 -7.21 9.18
CA GLY A 52 31.46 -8.49 8.71
C GLY A 52 30.63 -9.21 7.64
N LEU A 53 29.35 -8.84 7.48
CA LEU A 53 28.43 -9.44 6.52
C LEU A 53 27.79 -8.40 5.57
N PRO A 54 28.60 -7.66 4.78
CA PRO A 54 28.11 -6.52 3.99
C PRO A 54 27.13 -6.95 2.89
N HIS A 55 27.26 -8.16 2.36
CA HIS A 55 26.35 -8.70 1.36
C HIS A 55 24.91 -8.84 1.88
N LEU A 56 24.71 -9.17 3.17
CA LEU A 56 23.38 -9.25 3.78
C LEU A 56 22.76 -7.85 3.92
N MET A 57 23.56 -6.86 4.30
CA MET A 57 23.11 -5.47 4.47
C MET A 57 22.77 -4.81 3.12
N ILE A 58 23.57 -5.06 2.08
CA ILE A 58 23.29 -4.50 0.74
C ILE A 58 22.05 -5.17 0.16
N THR A 59 21.92 -6.49 0.29
CA THR A 59 20.74 -7.19 -0.21
C THR A 59 19.46 -6.76 0.51
N SER A 60 19.51 -6.51 1.83
CA SER A 60 18.36 -5.97 2.56
C SER A 60 17.93 -4.59 2.06
N LEU A 61 18.90 -3.69 1.89
CA LEU A 61 18.63 -2.34 1.38
C LEU A 61 18.03 -2.35 -0.02
N VAL A 62 18.51 -3.22 -0.91
CA VAL A 62 17.95 -3.35 -2.26
C VAL A 62 16.52 -3.86 -2.22
N ILE A 63 16.24 -4.89 -1.40
CA ILE A 63 14.87 -5.43 -1.25
C ILE A 63 13.93 -4.38 -0.65
N ALA A 64 14.36 -3.71 0.41
CA ALA A 64 13.61 -2.64 1.05
C ALA A 64 13.34 -1.48 0.08
N ALA A 65 14.31 -1.12 -0.77
CA ALA A 65 14.09 -0.12 -1.81
C ALA A 65 13.07 -0.59 -2.85
N VAL A 66 13.16 -1.83 -3.33
CA VAL A 66 12.20 -2.38 -4.31
C VAL A 66 10.78 -2.44 -3.73
N ILE A 67 10.63 -2.93 -2.50
CA ILE A 67 9.32 -3.03 -1.82
C ILE A 67 8.81 -1.64 -1.43
N GLY A 68 9.66 -0.78 -0.90
CA GLY A 68 9.28 0.54 -0.39
C GLY A 68 8.97 1.58 -1.46
N VAL A 69 9.47 1.37 -2.68
CA VAL A 69 9.11 2.19 -3.84
C VAL A 69 7.72 1.81 -4.39
N ASP A 70 7.02 0.82 -3.79
CA ASP A 70 5.70 0.27 -4.14
C ASP A 70 4.96 1.10 -5.21
N PHE A 71 5.15 0.68 -6.46
CA PHE A 71 4.57 1.32 -7.64
C PHE A 71 3.08 0.98 -7.72
N ASN A 72 2.26 1.63 -6.91
CA ASN A 72 0.79 1.65 -6.99
C ASN A 72 0.13 0.28 -7.26
N GLY A 73 0.72 -0.83 -6.80
CA GLY A 73 0.38 -2.12 -7.41
C GLY A 73 0.97 -3.39 -6.80
N THR A 74 1.94 -3.35 -5.87
CA THR A 74 2.38 -4.61 -5.23
C THR A 74 1.54 -4.93 -3.99
N SER A 75 0.94 -3.91 -3.35
CA SER A 75 -0.03 -4.10 -2.28
C SER A 75 -1.39 -3.44 -2.62
N PRO A 76 -2.46 -4.21 -2.90
CA PRO A 76 -3.78 -3.66 -3.25
C PRO A 76 -4.48 -2.96 -2.08
N THR A 77 -3.84 -2.90 -0.91
CA THR A 77 -4.39 -2.42 0.36
C THR A 77 -3.67 -1.19 0.91
N TYR A 78 -2.59 -0.73 0.27
CA TYR A 78 -1.87 0.48 0.67
C TYR A 78 -1.78 1.48 -0.49
N LYS A 79 -1.64 2.76 -0.13
CA LYS A 79 -1.40 3.83 -1.09
C LYS A 79 0.05 3.82 -1.53
N SER A 80 0.30 4.17 -2.79
CA SER A 80 1.65 4.47 -3.24
C SER A 80 2.03 5.88 -2.79
N ASP A 81 2.96 5.97 -1.84
CA ASP A 81 3.52 7.25 -1.41
C ASP A 81 4.21 7.96 -2.60
N LEU A 82 4.88 7.19 -3.47
CA LEU A 82 5.55 7.75 -4.66
C LEU A 82 4.55 8.32 -5.67
N GLY A 83 3.46 7.61 -5.93
CA GLY A 83 2.42 8.09 -6.84
C GLY A 83 1.82 9.42 -6.39
N GLU A 84 1.57 9.57 -5.08
CA GLU A 84 1.09 10.82 -4.51
C GLU A 84 2.14 11.95 -4.61
N ILE A 85 3.42 11.65 -4.34
CA ILE A 85 4.51 12.62 -4.47
C ILE A 85 4.63 13.13 -5.90
N PHE A 86 4.64 12.24 -6.90
CA PHE A 86 4.75 12.62 -8.31
C PHE A 86 3.54 13.45 -8.76
N TYR A 87 2.33 13.07 -8.33
CA TYR A 87 1.11 13.84 -8.61
C TYR A 87 1.19 15.27 -8.07
N ARG A 88 1.64 15.42 -6.81
CA ARG A 88 1.82 16.74 -6.17
C ARG A 88 2.88 17.61 -6.85
N HIS A 89 3.88 17.00 -7.51
CA HIS A 89 4.88 17.70 -8.32
C HIS A 89 4.44 17.95 -9.78
N GLY A 90 3.18 17.69 -10.12
CA GLY A 90 2.60 18.01 -11.43
C GLY A 90 2.66 16.88 -12.46
N HIS A 91 3.17 15.70 -12.10
CA HIS A 91 3.16 14.54 -12.99
C HIS A 91 1.80 13.83 -12.93
N LYS A 92 1.16 13.64 -14.08
CA LYS A 92 -0.11 12.91 -14.19
C LYS A 92 0.07 11.44 -14.56
N GLU A 93 1.24 11.08 -15.05
CA GLU A 93 1.59 9.73 -15.46
C GLU A 93 3.02 9.44 -15.03
N MET A 94 3.29 8.19 -14.66
CA MET A 94 4.62 7.68 -14.45
C MET A 94 4.83 6.45 -15.33
N SER A 95 5.90 6.45 -16.13
CA SER A 95 6.31 5.29 -16.90
C SER A 95 7.33 4.50 -16.10
N PHE A 96 7.04 3.23 -15.84
CA PHE A 96 7.95 2.31 -15.18
C PHE A 96 8.11 1.02 -16.00
N LEU A 97 9.00 0.12 -15.56
CA LEU A 97 9.35 -1.15 -16.24
C LEU A 97 8.12 -1.97 -16.69
N THR A 98 7.04 -1.90 -15.92
CA THR A 98 5.81 -2.69 -16.08
C THR A 98 4.70 -1.95 -16.83
N GLY A 99 4.89 -0.69 -17.23
CA GLY A 99 3.91 0.07 -18.01
C GLY A 99 3.79 1.54 -17.61
N VAL A 100 2.76 2.19 -18.15
CA VAL A 100 2.40 3.58 -17.83
C VAL A 100 1.30 3.58 -16.79
N TYR A 101 1.58 4.18 -15.64
CA TYR A 101 0.66 4.29 -14.52
C TYR A 101 0.10 5.71 -14.47
N ARG A 102 -1.23 5.83 -14.50
CA ARG A 102 -1.92 7.11 -14.30
C ARG A 102 -1.96 7.45 -12.82
N LEU A 103 -1.53 8.66 -12.49
CA LEU A 103 -1.47 9.18 -11.14
C LEU A 103 -2.69 10.04 -10.86
N ASN A 104 -3.44 9.68 -9.83
CA ASN A 104 -4.62 10.40 -9.38
C ASN A 104 -4.55 10.54 -7.85
N LEU A 105 -5.28 11.52 -7.31
CA LEU A 105 -5.50 11.60 -5.87
C LEU A 105 -6.32 10.41 -5.38
N TYR A 106 -5.91 9.85 -4.25
CA TYR A 106 -6.66 8.79 -3.57
C TYR A 106 -7.92 9.35 -2.91
N GLY A 107 -8.98 8.55 -2.81
CA GLY A 107 -10.20 8.94 -2.07
C GLY A 107 -11.27 9.64 -2.87
N GLY A 108 -11.01 9.95 -4.13
CA GLY A 108 -12.01 10.43 -5.07
C GLY A 108 -12.91 9.30 -5.53
N ILE A 109 -14.00 8.99 -4.80
CA ILE A 109 -15.06 8.11 -5.29
C ILE A 109 -16.36 8.91 -5.38
N HIS A 110 -17.00 8.85 -6.54
CA HIS A 110 -18.30 9.45 -6.80
C HIS A 110 -19.38 8.36 -6.95
N ILE A 111 -20.57 8.61 -6.38
CA ILE A 111 -21.75 7.74 -6.47
C ILE A 111 -22.86 8.50 -7.18
N ASP A 112 -23.32 7.98 -8.32
CA ASP A 112 -24.53 8.43 -8.99
C ASP A 112 -25.76 7.94 -8.20
N GLU A 113 -26.31 8.84 -7.40
CA GLU A 113 -27.42 8.55 -6.48
C GLU A 113 -28.73 8.17 -7.19
N GLU A 114 -28.92 8.63 -8.43
CA GLU A 114 -30.14 8.32 -9.21
C GLU A 114 -30.12 6.87 -9.69
N LYS A 115 -28.95 6.35 -10.04
CA LYS A 115 -28.77 4.94 -10.45
C LYS A 115 -28.58 3.98 -9.29
N CYS A 116 -28.14 4.49 -8.13
CA CYS A 116 -27.84 3.65 -6.99
C CYS A 116 -29.11 2.98 -6.44
N SER A 117 -29.20 1.65 -6.56
CA SER A 117 -30.29 0.83 -6.03
C SER A 117 -30.17 0.52 -4.54
N GLY A 118 -29.06 0.87 -3.89
CA GLY A 118 -28.86 0.61 -2.46
C GLY A 118 -28.46 -0.83 -2.10
N CYS A 119 -28.03 -1.65 -3.06
CA CYS A 119 -27.64 -3.06 -2.83
C CYS A 119 -26.47 -3.28 -1.84
N THR A 120 -25.76 -2.23 -1.42
CA THR A 120 -24.63 -2.25 -0.47
C THR A 120 -23.40 -3.06 -0.88
N MET A 121 -23.31 -3.52 -2.13
CA MET A 121 -22.13 -4.27 -2.62
C MET A 121 -20.82 -3.51 -2.41
N CYS A 122 -20.79 -2.20 -2.64
CA CYS A 122 -19.59 -1.37 -2.43
C CYS A 122 -19.09 -1.38 -0.98
N TYR A 123 -20.00 -1.51 0.01
CA TYR A 123 -19.64 -1.65 1.42
C TYR A 123 -18.98 -3.00 1.70
N GLN A 124 -19.55 -4.08 1.16
CA GLN A 124 -19.07 -5.45 1.40
C GLN A 124 -17.70 -5.73 0.76
N VAL A 125 -17.45 -5.18 -0.43
CA VAL A 125 -16.23 -5.48 -1.20
C VAL A 125 -15.07 -4.54 -0.88
N CYS A 126 -15.27 -3.51 -0.05
CA CYS A 126 -14.22 -2.54 0.24
C CYS A 126 -13.22 -3.09 1.26
N PRO A 127 -11.96 -3.39 0.87
CA PRO A 127 -10.96 -3.94 1.80
C PRO A 127 -10.51 -2.93 2.85
N LYS A 128 -10.80 -1.64 2.64
CA LYS A 128 -10.42 -0.53 3.52
C LYS A 128 -11.57 -0.04 4.40
N GLY A 129 -12.78 -0.56 4.22
CA GLY A 129 -13.93 -0.18 5.04
C GLY A 129 -14.33 1.29 4.92
N VAL A 130 -14.11 1.94 3.77
CA VAL A 130 -14.35 3.40 3.61
C VAL A 130 -15.83 3.80 3.60
N TYR A 131 -16.73 2.82 3.55
CA TYR A 131 -18.17 3.00 3.48
C TYR A 131 -18.86 2.70 4.82
N LYS A 132 -20.00 3.34 5.07
CA LYS A 132 -21.02 2.94 6.05
C LYS A 132 -22.38 2.84 5.37
N ILE A 133 -23.29 2.08 5.96
CA ILE A 133 -24.68 2.02 5.49
C ILE A 133 -25.46 3.13 6.17
N ASP A 134 -26.07 4.01 5.38
CA ASP A 134 -27.09 4.96 5.84
C ASP A 134 -28.43 4.23 5.90
N PHE A 135 -28.87 3.87 7.10
CA PHE A 135 -30.12 3.13 7.31
C PHE A 135 -31.38 3.92 6.92
N ASN A 136 -31.34 5.26 6.92
CA ASN A 136 -32.48 6.08 6.54
C ASN A 136 -32.69 6.04 5.02
N ARG A 137 -31.60 5.99 4.26
CA ARG A 137 -31.61 5.97 2.79
C ARG A 137 -31.47 4.56 2.21
N GLN A 138 -31.15 3.57 3.05
CA GLN A 138 -30.75 2.22 2.67
C GLN A 138 -29.64 2.20 1.60
N LYS A 139 -28.68 3.11 1.71
CA LYS A 139 -27.58 3.28 0.74
C LYS A 139 -26.23 3.37 1.43
N ALA A 140 -25.18 2.97 0.72
CA ALA A 140 -23.82 3.16 1.20
C ALA A 140 -23.40 4.63 1.10
N LYS A 141 -22.71 5.11 2.12
CA LYS A 141 -22.14 6.46 2.22
C LYS A 141 -20.65 6.35 2.48
N ILE A 142 -19.84 7.14 1.77
CA ILE A 142 -18.40 7.23 1.99
C ILE A 142 -18.17 8.05 3.27
N VAL A 143 -17.41 7.50 4.22
CA VAL A 143 -17.13 8.14 5.52
C VAL A 143 -15.65 8.31 5.82
N GLN A 144 -14.77 7.56 5.16
CA GLN A 144 -13.31 7.62 5.31
C GLN A 144 -12.64 7.64 3.93
N PRO A 145 -12.91 8.65 3.09
CA PRO A 145 -12.32 8.73 1.75
C PRO A 145 -10.79 8.72 1.78
N GLU A 146 -10.19 9.23 2.84
CA GLU A 146 -8.74 9.24 3.06
C GLU A 146 -8.12 7.84 3.17
N ASP A 147 -8.89 6.80 3.46
CA ASP A 147 -8.36 5.42 3.54
C ASP A 147 -8.55 4.66 2.22
N CYS A 148 -9.23 5.25 1.24
CA CYS A 148 -9.41 4.66 -0.07
C CYS A 148 -8.06 4.56 -0.80
N VAL A 149 -7.84 3.42 -1.45
CA VAL A 149 -6.63 3.12 -2.24
C VAL A 149 -6.93 3.04 -3.73
N ASN A 150 -8.12 3.48 -4.16
CA ASN A 150 -8.58 3.45 -5.55
C ASN A 150 -8.45 2.06 -6.23
N CYS A 151 -8.56 0.96 -5.47
CA CYS A 151 -8.44 -0.40 -5.99
C CYS A 151 -9.51 -0.82 -7.02
N GLY A 152 -10.58 -0.03 -7.18
CA GLY A 152 -11.64 -0.27 -8.17
C GLY A 152 -12.60 -1.43 -7.84
N ALA A 153 -12.41 -2.17 -6.74
CA ALA A 153 -13.27 -3.29 -6.37
C ALA A 153 -14.77 -2.92 -6.29
N CYS A 154 -15.08 -1.77 -5.67
CA CYS A 154 -16.46 -1.27 -5.58
C CYS A 154 -17.08 -0.92 -6.94
N ILE A 155 -16.29 -0.44 -7.89
CA ILE A 155 -16.76 -0.10 -9.24
C ILE A 155 -17.04 -1.38 -10.03
N GLN A 156 -16.11 -2.34 -9.99
CA GLN A 156 -16.24 -3.60 -10.72
C GLN A 156 -17.41 -4.46 -10.22
N GLN A 157 -17.70 -4.40 -8.92
CA GLN A 157 -18.76 -5.19 -8.29
C GLN A 157 -20.11 -4.48 -8.22
N CYS A 158 -20.21 -3.24 -8.70
CA CYS A 158 -21.47 -2.51 -8.70
C CYS A 158 -22.36 -2.99 -9.86
N PRO A 159 -23.53 -3.61 -9.60
CA PRO A 159 -24.41 -4.07 -10.67
C PRO A 159 -24.99 -2.90 -11.49
N GLU A 160 -25.27 -1.77 -10.84
CA GLU A 160 -25.83 -0.57 -11.47
C GLU A 160 -24.77 0.29 -12.19
N LYS A 161 -23.48 -0.03 -12.01
CA LYS A 161 -22.36 0.76 -12.53
C LYS A 161 -22.46 2.26 -12.18
N CYS A 162 -22.88 2.56 -10.95
CA CYS A 162 -23.11 3.94 -10.48
C CYS A 162 -21.89 4.57 -9.79
N LEU A 163 -20.74 3.89 -9.74
CA LEU A 163 -19.53 4.36 -9.05
C LEU A 163 -18.41 4.73 -10.04
N THR A 164 -17.69 5.82 -9.78
CA THR A 164 -16.49 6.22 -10.54
C THR A 164 -15.38 6.74 -9.62
N ILE A 165 -14.12 6.58 -10.05
CA ILE A 165 -12.97 7.28 -9.43
C ILE A 165 -12.84 8.66 -10.09
N ILE A 166 -12.64 9.71 -9.29
CA ILE A 166 -12.42 11.10 -9.74
C ILE A 166 -10.98 11.54 -9.53
#